data_AF-A0A7S4VKX3-F1
#
_entry.id   AF-A0A7S4VKX3-F1
#
_cell.length_a   1.000
_cell.length_b   1.000
_cell.length_c   1.000
_cell.angle_alpha   90.00
_cell.angle_beta   90.00
_cell.angle_gamma   90.00
#
_symmetry.space_group_name_H-M   'P 1'
#
loop_
_entity.id
_entity.type
_entity.pdbx_description
1 polymer ?
#
loop_
_entity_poly.entity_id
_entity_poly.type
_entity_poly.pdbx_seq_one_letter_code
_entity_poly.pdbx_strand_id
1 'polypeptide(L)'
;MRRLVVEWSDVLVCSGGNTLFALLRWKETGLDLLIKEAAANGTVLCGGSAGAGCWFTSMHSDSLRPDNVKHSQVVKNEMDDEDLTDWDYVKISGLGIIPTPGNIMAVPHFDRTGSNTRSRSEAAEEMVACNSDVPAAIGIDNNAALVVEGDKVMAVSGDGEATVHIVFKDEGTREITTSPMNPTDEYSLQWLLPAQG
;
A
#
# COMPACT_ATOMS: atom_id res chain seq x y z
N MET A 1 -13.36 -9.07 21.68
CA MET A 1 -12.62 -8.42 20.57
C MET A 1 -12.52 -6.92 20.79
N ARG A 2 -13.64 -6.18 20.89
CA ARG A 2 -13.64 -4.72 21.12
C ARG A 2 -12.67 -4.22 22.20
N ARG A 3 -12.75 -4.74 23.44
CA ARG A 3 -11.83 -4.33 24.52
C ARG A 3 -10.37 -4.44 24.13
N LEU A 4 -10.00 -5.55 23.49
CA LEU A 4 -8.62 -5.79 23.05
C LEU A 4 -8.19 -4.76 22.02
N VAL A 5 -9.01 -4.54 20.97
CA VAL A 5 -8.63 -3.71 19.82
C VAL A 5 -8.76 -2.21 20.08
N VAL A 6 -9.80 -1.78 20.79
CA VAL A 6 -10.17 -0.35 20.93
C VAL A 6 -9.81 0.21 22.29
N GLU A 7 -9.94 -0.57 23.37
CA GLU A 7 -9.77 -0.04 24.73
C GLU A 7 -8.35 -0.27 25.28
N TRP A 8 -7.68 -1.36 24.86
CA TRP A 8 -6.40 -1.79 25.46
C TRP A 8 -5.21 -1.67 24.52
N SER A 9 -5.41 -1.60 23.21
CA SER A 9 -4.32 -1.55 22.24
C SER A 9 -3.76 -0.14 22.08
N ASP A 10 -2.53 0.07 22.54
CA ASP A 10 -1.74 1.26 22.21
C ASP A 10 -1.23 1.22 20.76
N VAL A 11 -0.96 0.01 20.25
CA VAL A 11 -0.43 -0.23 18.90
C VAL A 11 -1.15 -1.41 18.24
N LEU A 12 -1.49 -1.26 16.96
CA LEU A 12 -1.96 -2.35 16.09
C LEU A 12 -0.94 -2.57 14.96
N VAL A 13 -0.39 -3.78 14.91
CA VAL A 13 0.61 -4.17 13.91
C VAL A 13 -0.03 -5.13 12.90
N CYS A 14 0.00 -4.79 11.61
CA CYS A 14 -0.37 -5.69 10.53
C CYS A 14 0.87 -6.24 9.82
N SER A 15 1.00 -7.57 9.77
CA SER A 15 2.07 -8.22 9.00
C SER A 15 1.74 -8.28 7.50
N GLY A 16 2.68 -8.84 6.72
CA GLY A 16 2.45 -9.23 5.33
C GLY A 16 1.51 -10.43 5.19
N GLY A 17 1.08 -10.70 3.94
CA GLY A 17 0.20 -11.80 3.57
C GLY A 17 -0.69 -11.44 2.38
N ASN A 18 -1.66 -12.30 2.05
CA ASN A 18 -2.67 -11.98 1.04
C ASN A 18 -3.60 -10.87 1.56
N THR A 19 -3.43 -9.66 1.02
CA THR A 19 -4.10 -8.47 1.57
C THR A 19 -5.58 -8.44 1.27
N LEU A 20 -5.98 -8.85 0.05
CA LEU A 20 -7.40 -8.94 -0.32
C LEU A 20 -8.13 -9.91 0.60
N PHE A 21 -7.53 -11.08 0.86
CA PHE A 21 -8.08 -12.04 1.80
C PHE A 21 -8.23 -11.43 3.20
N ALA A 22 -7.18 -10.78 3.73
CA ALA A 22 -7.23 -10.15 5.06
C ALA A 22 -8.35 -9.12 5.17
N LEU A 23 -8.45 -8.19 4.22
CA LEU A 23 -9.47 -7.13 4.21
C LEU A 23 -10.90 -7.69 4.13
N LEU A 24 -11.13 -8.72 3.29
CA LEU A 24 -12.43 -9.39 3.22
C LEU A 24 -12.78 -10.04 4.57
N ARG A 25 -11.83 -10.76 5.19
CA ARG A 25 -12.05 -11.39 6.50
C ARG A 25 -12.30 -10.36 7.61
N TRP A 26 -11.61 -9.22 7.59
CA TRP A 26 -11.83 -8.16 8.57
C TRP A 26 -13.22 -7.56 8.44
N LYS A 27 -13.67 -7.29 7.21
CA LYS A 27 -15.02 -6.81 6.95
C LYS A 27 -16.10 -7.80 7.37
N GLU A 28 -15.92 -9.09 7.07
CA GLU A 28 -16.85 -10.15 7.48
C GLU A 28 -16.96 -10.29 9.00
N THR A 29 -15.87 -10.01 9.73
CA THR A 29 -15.83 -10.15 11.19
C THR A 29 -16.10 -8.84 11.93
N GLY A 30 -16.22 -7.72 11.22
CA GLY A 30 -16.35 -6.37 11.79
C GLY A 30 -15.06 -5.83 12.43
N LEU A 31 -13.91 -6.47 12.18
CA LEU A 31 -12.62 -6.02 12.70
C LEU A 31 -12.17 -4.72 12.04
N ASP A 32 -12.52 -4.49 10.77
CA ASP A 32 -12.26 -3.25 10.05
C ASP A 32 -12.85 -2.02 10.76
N LEU A 33 -14.07 -2.14 11.28
CA LEU A 33 -14.73 -1.09 12.04
C LEU A 33 -14.02 -0.82 13.38
N LEU A 34 -13.59 -1.88 14.07
CA LEU A 34 -12.85 -1.74 15.33
C LEU A 34 -11.47 -1.11 15.12
N ILE A 35 -10.76 -1.47 14.04
CA ILE A 35 -9.47 -0.85 13.69
C ILE A 35 -9.66 0.64 13.41
N LYS A 36 -10.68 1.02 12.64
CA LYS A 36 -11.00 2.43 12.35
C LYS A 36 -11.30 3.22 13.63
N GLU A 37 -12.05 2.63 14.55
CA GLU A 37 -12.35 3.25 15.83
C GLU A 37 -11.10 3.39 16.71
N ALA A 38 -10.26 2.34 16.80
CA ALA A 38 -9.01 2.40 17.53
C ALA A 38 -8.08 3.50 16.98
N ALA A 39 -7.96 3.59 15.65
CA ALA A 39 -7.19 4.64 14.99
C ALA A 39 -7.72 6.05 15.33
N ALA A 40 -9.05 6.23 15.32
CA ALA A 40 -9.67 7.50 15.72
C ALA A 40 -9.45 7.86 17.19
N ASN A 41 -9.20 6.86 18.05
CA ASN A 41 -8.87 7.04 19.46
C ASN A 41 -7.38 7.24 19.73
N GLY A 42 -6.54 7.30 18.68
CA GLY A 42 -5.10 7.55 18.79
C GLY A 42 -4.23 6.30 18.87
N THR A 43 -4.77 5.10 18.67
CA THR A 43 -3.97 3.87 18.56
C THR A 43 -3.02 3.97 17.36
N VAL A 44 -1.74 3.70 17.57
CA VAL A 44 -0.73 3.72 16.49
C VAL A 44 -0.94 2.52 15.57
N LEU A 45 -1.01 2.76 14.27
CA LEU A 45 -1.06 1.71 13.25
C LEU A 45 0.30 1.56 12.59
N CYS A 46 0.79 0.33 12.46
CA CYS A 46 2.01 0.06 11.70
C CYS A 46 1.98 -1.31 11.05
N GLY A 47 2.89 -1.55 10.11
CA GLY A 47 2.95 -2.83 9.42
C GLY A 47 3.89 -2.82 8.22
N GLY A 48 4.18 -4.02 7.74
CA GLY A 48 5.01 -4.23 6.55
C GLY A 48 4.24 -4.96 5.46
N SER A 49 4.64 -4.78 4.20
CA SER A 49 4.00 -5.42 3.04
C SER A 49 2.50 -5.09 2.98
N ALA A 50 1.60 -6.07 3.08
CA ALA A 50 0.16 -5.86 3.21
C ALA A 50 -0.20 -4.82 4.28
N GLY A 51 0.47 -4.90 5.44
CA GLY A 51 0.29 -3.98 6.56
C GLY A 51 0.88 -2.59 6.36
N ALA A 52 1.69 -2.36 5.33
CA ALA A 52 2.13 -1.00 4.97
C ALA A 52 1.07 -0.28 4.14
N GLY A 53 0.34 -1.00 3.27
CA GLY A 53 -0.62 -0.41 2.34
C GLY A 53 -2.08 -0.43 2.80
N CYS A 54 -2.49 -1.36 3.68
CA CYS A 54 -3.91 -1.56 3.98
C CYS A 54 -4.62 -0.37 4.68
N TRP A 55 -3.85 0.60 5.21
CA TRP A 55 -4.38 1.81 5.84
C TRP A 55 -4.84 2.89 4.84
N PHE A 56 -4.36 2.81 3.60
CA PHE A 56 -4.69 3.76 2.54
C PHE A 56 -6.10 3.51 1.97
N THR A 57 -6.57 4.43 1.14
CA THR A 57 -7.85 4.30 0.43
C THR A 57 -7.82 3.17 -0.58
N SER A 58 -6.70 2.99 -1.28
CA SER A 58 -6.46 1.85 -2.16
C SER A 58 -5.00 1.41 -2.13
N MET A 59 -4.73 0.23 -2.66
CA MET A 59 -3.39 -0.31 -2.76
C MET A 59 -3.19 -1.19 -4.00
N HIS A 60 -1.96 -1.19 -4.48
CA HIS A 60 -1.45 -2.07 -5.51
C HIS A 60 -1.07 -3.43 -4.92
N SER A 61 -1.60 -4.51 -5.48
CA SER A 61 -1.57 -5.83 -4.87
C SER A 61 -1.34 -6.96 -5.87
N ASP A 62 -0.64 -7.99 -5.41
CA ASP A 62 -0.46 -9.30 -6.05
C ASP A 62 -1.35 -10.37 -5.38
N SER A 63 -2.44 -9.95 -4.72
CA SER A 63 -3.33 -10.86 -3.99
C SER A 63 -4.02 -11.92 -4.88
N LEU A 64 -4.06 -11.70 -6.20
CA LEU A 64 -4.65 -12.62 -7.18
C LEU A 64 -3.62 -13.54 -7.85
N ARG A 65 -2.34 -13.45 -7.47
CA ARG A 65 -1.31 -14.34 -7.96
C ARG A 65 -1.68 -15.81 -7.67
N PRO A 66 -1.49 -16.76 -8.62
CA PRO A 66 -1.99 -18.13 -8.50
C PRO A 66 -1.55 -18.86 -7.22
N ASP A 67 -0.28 -18.73 -6.84
CA ASP A 67 0.29 -19.37 -5.65
C ASP A 67 0.11 -18.54 -4.36
N ASN A 68 -0.58 -17.40 -4.40
CA ASN A 68 -0.87 -16.56 -3.23
C ASN A 68 -2.13 -17.03 -2.49
N VAL A 69 -2.23 -18.34 -2.29
CA VAL A 69 -3.37 -19.03 -1.66
C VAL A 69 -2.91 -19.90 -0.51
N LYS A 70 -3.87 -20.33 0.31
CA LYS A 70 -3.61 -21.39 1.29
C LYS A 70 -3.25 -22.67 0.54
N HIS A 71 -2.22 -23.38 1.00
CA HIS A 71 -1.70 -24.59 0.35
C HIS A 71 -1.09 -24.36 -1.04
N SER A 72 -0.36 -23.26 -1.20
CA SER A 72 0.35 -22.89 -2.44
C SER A 72 1.20 -24.00 -3.05
N GLN A 73 1.70 -24.96 -2.26
CA GLN A 73 2.45 -26.10 -2.78
C GLN A 73 1.63 -26.99 -3.74
N VAL A 74 0.31 -27.12 -3.52
CA VAL A 74 -0.55 -27.88 -4.43
C VAL A 74 -0.61 -27.19 -5.78
N VAL A 75 -0.86 -25.88 -5.78
CA VAL A 75 -0.87 -25.06 -6.99
C VAL A 75 0.46 -25.16 -7.74
N LYS A 76 1.58 -25.01 -7.03
CA LYS A 76 2.94 -25.13 -7.62
C LYS A 76 3.28 -26.50 -8.17
N ASN A 77 2.60 -27.55 -7.73
CA ASN A 77 2.82 -28.91 -8.23
C ASN A 77 1.92 -29.24 -9.43
N GLU A 78 0.79 -28.53 -9.59
CA GLU A 78 -0.21 -28.80 -10.62
C GLU A 78 -0.11 -27.84 -11.82
N MET A 79 0.42 -26.63 -11.61
CA MET A 79 0.63 -25.62 -12.65
C MET A 79 2.06 -25.63 -13.17
N ASP A 80 2.24 -25.31 -14.45
CA ASP A 80 3.55 -25.05 -15.02
C ASP A 80 4.02 -23.60 -14.76
N ASP A 81 5.26 -23.31 -15.13
CA ASP A 81 5.86 -21.98 -14.91
C ASP A 81 5.15 -20.88 -15.72
N GLU A 82 4.56 -21.20 -16.87
CA GLU A 82 3.82 -20.23 -17.68
C GLU A 82 2.53 -19.82 -16.95
N ASP A 83 1.75 -20.81 -16.48
CA ASP A 83 0.54 -20.57 -15.69
C ASP A 83 0.83 -19.83 -14.36
N LEU A 84 1.95 -20.15 -13.69
CA LEU A 84 2.33 -19.50 -12.44
C LEU A 84 2.76 -18.03 -12.62
N THR A 85 3.09 -17.64 -13.85
CA THR A 85 3.52 -16.29 -14.19
C THR A 85 2.45 -15.50 -14.96
N ASP A 86 1.40 -16.15 -15.46
CA ASP A 86 0.24 -15.51 -16.10
C ASP A 86 -0.72 -14.90 -15.07
N TRP A 87 -0.33 -13.74 -14.55
CA TRP A 87 -1.20 -12.90 -13.71
C TRP A 87 -0.73 -11.46 -13.79
N ASP A 88 -1.63 -10.53 -13.45
CA ASP A 88 -1.30 -9.12 -13.36
C ASP A 88 -1.62 -8.55 -11.99
N TYR A 89 -0.94 -7.45 -11.65
CA TYR A 89 -1.23 -6.73 -10.43
C TYR A 89 -2.63 -6.12 -10.48
N VAL A 90 -3.21 -5.91 -9.30
CA VAL A 90 -4.53 -5.31 -9.16
C VAL A 90 -4.55 -4.17 -8.16
N LYS A 91 -5.43 -3.19 -8.39
CA LYS A 91 -5.82 -2.21 -7.39
C LYS A 91 -6.94 -2.80 -6.52
N ILE A 92 -6.76 -2.78 -5.20
CA ILE A 92 -7.79 -3.15 -4.24
C ILE A 92 -8.09 -1.97 -3.30
N SER A 93 -9.31 -1.91 -2.76
CA SER A 93 -9.66 -0.91 -1.74
C SER A 93 -9.01 -1.26 -0.41
N GLY A 94 -8.42 -0.28 0.27
CA GLY A 94 -7.92 -0.42 1.64
C GLY A 94 -8.94 0.04 2.69
N LEU A 95 -8.48 0.31 3.90
CA LEU A 95 -9.33 0.77 5.00
C LEU A 95 -9.67 2.27 4.91
N GLY A 96 -8.86 3.07 4.22
CA GLY A 96 -9.06 4.52 4.10
C GLY A 96 -8.96 5.25 5.43
N ILE A 97 -7.97 4.89 6.25
CA ILE A 97 -7.70 5.51 7.56
C ILE A 97 -6.79 6.73 7.41
N ILE A 98 -5.82 6.68 6.49
CA ILE A 98 -4.93 7.82 6.24
C ILE A 98 -5.74 8.93 5.55
N PRO A 99 -5.81 10.15 6.12
CA PRO A 99 -6.65 11.23 5.60
C PRO A 99 -5.98 11.96 4.43
N THR A 100 -5.91 11.32 3.27
CA THR A 100 -5.30 11.90 2.06
C THR A 100 -6.29 12.76 1.24
N PRO A 101 -5.82 13.78 0.50
CA PRO A 101 -6.65 14.55 -0.43
C PRO A 101 -6.97 13.71 -1.68
N GLY A 102 -8.01 12.88 -1.57
CA GLY A 102 -8.39 11.93 -2.61
C GLY A 102 -7.82 10.53 -2.39
N ASN A 103 -7.95 9.67 -3.39
CA ASN A 103 -7.55 8.26 -3.31
C ASN A 103 -6.08 8.09 -3.72
N ILE A 104 -5.18 8.21 -2.74
CA ILE A 104 -3.76 7.89 -2.92
C ILE A 104 -3.58 6.37 -2.78
N MET A 105 -3.01 5.75 -3.81
CA MET A 105 -2.77 4.30 -3.84
C MET A 105 -1.42 3.96 -3.20
N ALA A 106 -1.39 3.05 -2.24
CA ALA A 106 -0.13 2.53 -1.70
C ALA A 106 0.46 1.41 -2.56
N VAL A 107 1.78 1.40 -2.73
CA VAL A 107 2.52 0.39 -3.50
C VAL A 107 3.69 -0.12 -2.67
N PRO A 108 3.47 -1.08 -1.75
CA PRO A 108 4.55 -1.73 -1.02
C PRO A 108 5.44 -2.54 -1.97
N HIS A 109 6.72 -2.74 -1.65
CA HIS A 109 7.69 -3.47 -2.48
C HIS A 109 7.92 -2.80 -3.85
N PHE A 110 7.97 -1.47 -3.88
CA PHE A 110 8.00 -0.68 -5.10
C PHE A 110 9.21 -1.00 -6.00
N ASP A 111 10.36 -1.29 -5.38
CA ASP A 111 11.63 -1.71 -5.99
C ASP A 111 11.67 -3.15 -6.50
N ARG A 112 10.56 -3.89 -6.43
CA ARG A 112 10.54 -5.33 -6.74
C ARG A 112 9.88 -5.64 -8.08
N THR A 113 10.34 -6.73 -8.68
CA THR A 113 9.69 -7.38 -9.82
C THR A 113 8.85 -8.56 -9.31
N GLY A 114 7.63 -8.70 -9.84
CA GLY A 114 6.73 -9.80 -9.51
C GLY A 114 7.19 -11.12 -10.15
N SER A 115 6.61 -12.24 -9.72
CA SER A 115 6.85 -13.52 -10.39
C SER A 115 6.37 -13.52 -11.84
N ASN A 116 5.38 -12.68 -12.18
CA ASN A 116 4.96 -12.39 -13.56
C ASN A 116 5.98 -11.57 -14.37
N THR A 117 7.20 -11.37 -13.87
CA THR A 117 8.28 -10.59 -14.50
C THR A 117 8.02 -9.08 -14.65
N ARG A 118 6.87 -8.58 -14.18
CA ARG A 118 6.53 -7.15 -14.27
C ARG A 118 7.13 -6.38 -13.10
N SER A 119 7.74 -5.23 -13.39
CA SER A 119 8.15 -4.30 -12.34
C SER A 119 6.93 -3.77 -11.61
N ARG A 120 7.00 -3.70 -10.29
CA ARG A 120 5.90 -3.18 -9.46
C ARG A 120 5.76 -1.67 -9.62
N SER A 121 6.86 -0.95 -9.85
CA SER A 121 6.84 0.49 -10.11
C SER A 121 6.15 0.81 -11.44
N GLU A 122 6.54 0.15 -12.53
CA GLU A 122 5.95 0.35 -13.86
C GLU A 122 4.45 0.01 -13.87
N ALA A 123 4.07 -1.12 -13.26
CA ALA A 123 2.66 -1.49 -13.14
C ALA A 123 1.85 -0.48 -12.32
N ALA A 124 2.45 0.12 -11.27
CA ALA A 124 1.79 1.18 -10.51
C ALA A 124 1.64 2.47 -11.31
N GLU A 125 2.66 2.89 -12.06
CA GLU A 125 2.61 4.04 -12.97
C GLU A 125 1.50 3.88 -14.02
N GLU A 126 1.38 2.69 -14.62
CA GLU A 126 0.29 2.36 -15.54
C GLU A 126 -1.08 2.43 -14.88
N MET A 127 -1.21 1.94 -13.64
CA MET A 127 -2.48 2.04 -12.90
C MET A 127 -2.84 3.50 -12.61
N VAL A 128 -1.90 4.33 -12.20
CA VAL A 128 -2.13 5.78 -12.00
C VAL A 128 -2.52 6.45 -13.33
N ALA A 129 -1.86 6.09 -14.44
CA ALA A 129 -2.18 6.62 -15.76
C ALA A 129 -3.60 6.24 -16.21
N CYS A 130 -4.02 5.00 -15.99
CA CYS A 130 -5.28 4.46 -16.50
C CYS A 130 -6.49 4.67 -15.58
N ASN A 131 -6.30 4.95 -14.29
CA ASN A 131 -7.38 5.10 -13.32
C ASN A 131 -7.60 6.57 -12.96
N SER A 132 -8.70 7.17 -13.42
CA SER A 132 -9.01 8.58 -13.11
C SER A 132 -9.34 8.84 -11.64
N ASP A 133 -9.67 7.80 -10.87
CA ASP A 133 -9.90 7.88 -9.43
C ASP A 133 -8.61 7.74 -8.61
N VAL A 134 -7.44 7.57 -9.22
CA VAL A 134 -6.14 7.46 -8.55
C VAL A 134 -5.24 8.60 -9.04
N PRO A 135 -5.30 9.79 -8.43
CA PRO A 135 -4.49 10.93 -8.88
C PRO A 135 -2.99 10.74 -8.61
N ALA A 136 -2.63 9.91 -7.63
CA ALA A 136 -1.25 9.64 -7.25
C ALA A 136 -1.12 8.32 -6.49
N ALA A 137 0.11 7.82 -6.40
CA ALA A 137 0.48 6.66 -5.62
C ALA A 137 1.74 6.91 -4.77
N ILE A 138 1.87 6.15 -3.68
CA ILE A 138 3.04 6.15 -2.82
C ILE A 138 3.71 4.78 -2.89
N GLY A 139 4.88 4.76 -3.54
CA GLY A 139 5.77 3.61 -3.62
C GLY A 139 6.59 3.48 -2.35
N ILE A 140 6.64 2.30 -1.75
CA ILE A 140 7.48 2.05 -0.58
C ILE A 140 8.41 0.90 -0.94
N ASP A 141 9.72 1.18 -1.03
CA ASP A 141 10.73 0.17 -1.31
C ASP A 141 10.81 -0.85 -0.17
N ASN A 142 11.36 -2.02 -0.47
CA ASN A 142 11.88 -2.89 0.58
C ASN A 142 12.89 -2.12 1.44
N ASN A 143 12.86 -2.37 2.76
CA ASN A 143 13.66 -1.65 3.76
C ASN A 143 13.35 -0.15 3.91
N ALA A 144 12.32 0.39 3.27
CA ALA A 144 11.80 1.72 3.55
C ALA A 144 10.51 1.67 4.37
N ALA A 145 10.18 2.79 5.03
CA ALA A 145 8.92 2.99 5.71
C ALA A 145 8.40 4.41 5.47
N LEU A 146 7.09 4.52 5.28
CA LEU A 146 6.40 5.81 5.36
C LEU A 146 5.92 6.02 6.79
N VAL A 147 6.27 7.16 7.38
CA VAL A 147 5.77 7.60 8.68
C VAL A 147 4.80 8.73 8.47
N VAL A 148 3.62 8.61 9.08
CA VAL A 148 2.57 9.64 9.05
C VAL A 148 2.26 10.03 10.49
N GLU A 149 2.47 11.31 10.83
CA GLU A 149 2.20 11.87 12.15
C GLU A 149 1.45 13.20 12.00
N GLY A 150 0.19 13.22 12.40
CA GLY A 150 -0.67 14.38 12.18
C GLY A 150 -0.82 14.68 10.68
N ASP A 151 -0.39 15.86 10.26
CA ASP A 151 -0.34 16.29 8.86
C ASP A 151 1.02 16.06 8.18
N LYS A 152 1.99 15.50 8.90
CA LYS A 152 3.36 15.29 8.41
C LYS A 152 3.56 13.89 7.86
N VAL A 153 4.36 13.82 6.81
CA VAL A 153 4.74 12.59 6.12
C VAL A 153 6.25 12.56 5.95
N MET A 154 6.89 11.46 6.32
CA MET A 154 8.34 11.28 6.25
C MET A 154 8.69 9.92 5.67
N ALA A 155 9.77 9.86 4.91
CA ALA A 155 10.37 8.60 4.47
C ALA A 155 11.50 8.20 5.42
N VAL A 156 11.51 6.95 5.85
CA VAL A 156 12.57 6.38 6.68
C VAL A 156 13.22 5.24 5.92
N SER A 157 14.55 5.25 5.86
CA SER A 157 15.35 4.19 5.25
C SER A 157 15.97 3.30 6.32
N GLY A 158 15.85 1.99 6.15
CA GLY A 158 16.46 0.99 7.02
C GLY A 158 17.92 0.67 6.69
N ASP A 159 18.37 0.95 5.45
CA ASP A 159 19.72 0.69 4.97
C ASP A 159 20.45 1.94 4.47
N GLY A 160 19.78 3.10 4.47
CA GLY A 160 20.34 4.38 4.00
C GLY A 160 20.16 4.62 2.50
N GLU A 161 19.67 3.63 1.75
CA GLU A 161 19.51 3.68 0.29
C GLU A 161 18.03 3.56 -0.13
N ALA A 162 17.29 2.63 0.48
CA ALA A 162 15.87 2.42 0.19
C ALA A 162 15.05 3.65 0.58
N THR A 163 14.01 3.97 -0.21
CA THR A 163 13.19 5.16 0.06
C THR A 163 11.70 4.94 -0.24
N VAL A 164 10.93 6.00 -0.02
CA VAL A 164 9.53 6.11 -0.45
C VAL A 164 9.49 6.99 -1.70
N HIS A 165 8.65 6.65 -2.66
CA HIS A 165 8.50 7.35 -3.92
C HIS A 165 7.09 7.93 -4.04
N ILE A 166 7.00 9.12 -4.62
CA ILE A 166 5.74 9.75 -5.01
C ILE A 166 5.58 9.52 -6.50
N VAL A 167 4.52 8.83 -6.90
CA VAL A 167 4.08 8.68 -8.29
C VAL A 167 2.92 9.63 -8.51
N PHE A 168 3.10 10.62 -9.37
CA PHE A 168 2.13 11.67 -9.62
C PHE A 168 1.72 11.71 -11.09
N LYS A 169 0.45 12.02 -11.33
CA LYS A 169 -0.09 12.26 -12.67
C LYS A 169 -0.40 13.73 -12.85
N ASP A 170 0.31 14.36 -13.78
CA ASP A 170 0.02 15.75 -14.14
C ASP A 170 -1.37 15.88 -14.78
N GLU A 171 -2.23 16.74 -14.23
CA GLU A 171 -3.60 16.89 -14.73
C GLU A 171 -3.68 17.50 -16.13
N GLY A 172 -2.69 18.32 -16.51
CA GLY A 172 -2.62 19.02 -17.78
C GLY A 172 -2.04 18.15 -18.90
N THR A 173 -0.84 17.61 -18.69
CA THR A 173 -0.09 16.82 -19.68
C THR A 173 -0.47 15.34 -19.67
N ARG A 174 -1.02 14.85 -18.53
CA ARG A 174 -1.25 13.42 -18.23
C ARG A 174 0.02 12.60 -18.15
N GLU A 175 1.18 13.24 -18.06
CA GLU A 175 2.44 12.56 -17.84
C GLU A 175 2.53 12.01 -16.41
N ILE A 176 3.19 10.86 -16.28
CA ILE A 176 3.48 10.25 -14.99
C ILE A 176 4.90 10.62 -14.60
N THR A 177 5.07 11.09 -13.36
CA THR A 177 6.37 11.34 -12.76
C THR A 177 6.51 10.51 -11.49
N THR A 178 7.70 9.92 -11.32
CA THR A 178 8.05 9.18 -10.12
C THR A 178 9.26 9.87 -9.50
N SER A 179 9.18 10.25 -8.24
CA SER A 179 10.25 10.97 -7.53
C SER A 179 10.46 10.41 -6.13
N PRO A 180 11.71 10.15 -5.71
CA PRO A 180 11.99 9.70 -4.36
C PRO A 180 11.74 10.83 -3.35
N MET A 181 11.29 10.45 -2.16
CA MET A 181 11.25 11.33 -1.00
C MET A 181 12.65 11.43 -0.39
N ASN A 182 13.04 12.64 0.01
CA ASN A 182 14.27 12.85 0.74
C ASN A 182 14.06 12.47 2.22
N PRO A 183 14.93 11.64 2.82
CA PRO A 183 14.78 11.17 4.20
C PRO A 183 14.81 12.28 5.28
N THR A 184 15.32 13.47 4.94
CA THR A 184 15.41 14.63 5.84
C THR A 184 14.24 15.60 5.69
N ASP A 185 13.39 15.41 4.69
CA ASP A 185 12.34 16.35 4.35
C ASP A 185 11.02 15.92 5.03
N GLU A 186 10.33 16.90 5.60
CA GLU A 186 8.95 16.74 6.05
C GLU A 186 8.01 17.16 4.92
N TYR A 187 7.13 16.26 4.52
CA TYR A 187 6.08 16.53 3.53
C TYR A 187 4.75 16.72 4.25
N SER A 188 3.84 17.50 3.69
CA SER A 188 2.47 17.59 4.21
C SER A 188 1.58 16.51 3.55
N LEU A 189 0.66 15.91 4.31
CA LEU A 189 -0.39 15.03 3.76
C LEU A 189 -1.23 15.74 2.70
N GLN A 190 -1.42 17.06 2.81
CA GLN A 190 -2.11 17.87 1.79
C GLN A 190 -1.27 18.05 0.51
N TRP A 191 0.06 17.89 0.60
CA TRP A 191 1.04 17.97 -0.48
C TRP A 191 1.29 16.65 -1.21
N LEU A 192 0.53 15.58 -0.91
CA LEU A 192 0.49 14.39 -1.76
C LEU A 192 -0.07 14.67 -3.18
N LEU A 193 -0.40 15.93 -3.46
CA LEU A 193 -0.52 16.55 -4.78
C LEU A 193 0.46 17.74 -4.77
N PRO A 194 1.36 17.89 -5.77
CA PRO A 194 2.35 18.96 -5.78
C PRO A 194 1.65 20.32 -5.68
N ALA A 195 2.25 21.26 -4.95
CA ALA A 195 1.79 22.64 -5.00
C ALA A 195 1.75 23.10 -6.46
N GLN A 196 0.58 23.59 -6.87
CA GLN A 196 0.49 24.38 -8.08
C GLN A 196 1.39 25.60 -7.87
N GLY A 197 2.55 25.59 -8.51
CA GLY A 197 3.37 26.79 -8.71
C GLY A 197 2.68 27.76 -9.65
#